data_AF-A0A3D9UPG7-F1
#
_entry.id   AF-A0A3D9UPG7-F1
#
_cell.length_a   1.000
_cell.length_b   1.000
_cell.length_c   1.000
_cell.angle_alpha   90.00
_cell.angle_beta   90.00
_cell.angle_gamma   90.00
#
_symmetry.space_group_name_H-M   'P 1'
#
loop_
_entity.id
_entity.type
_entity.pdbx_description
1 polymer ?
#
loop_
_entity_poly.entity_id
_entity_poly.type
_entity_poly.pdbx_seq_one_letter_code
_entity_poly.pdbx_strand_id
1 'polypeptide(L)'
;MSGRDNPHVTGGDASGHGWWGKGNCKNDYADVYNCLYEYYTDGYWYKKACSPTKKLKPYGGSTWRTNARKKCNSESKLISWRNHVDVNVIDEPDTAEKPMNQAAIKCVAN
;
A
#
# COMPACT_ATOMS: atom_id res chain seq x y z
N MET A 1 -3.26 -14.05 2.49
CA MET A 1 -2.13 -13.46 1.73
C MET A 1 -2.51 -12.05 1.28
N SER A 2 -1.64 -11.06 1.45
CA SER A 2 -1.89 -9.69 0.96
C SER A 2 -1.40 -9.51 -0.49
N GLY A 3 -2.03 -8.61 -1.22
CA GLY A 3 -1.59 -8.19 -2.56
C GLY A 3 -1.41 -6.68 -2.61
N ARG A 4 -0.41 -6.25 -3.37
CA ARG A 4 -0.01 -4.85 -3.47
C ARG A 4 0.59 -4.59 -4.84
N ASP A 5 0.41 -3.38 -5.35
CA ASP A 5 1.11 -2.96 -6.57
C ASP A 5 2.39 -2.22 -6.24
N ASN A 6 3.20 -2.02 -7.27
CA ASN A 6 4.33 -1.11 -7.21
C ASN A 6 3.80 0.33 -7.05
N PRO A 7 4.42 1.14 -6.17
CA PRO A 7 4.17 2.57 -6.15
C PRO A 7 4.27 3.17 -7.55
N HIS A 8 3.34 4.05 -7.89
CA HIS A 8 3.25 4.69 -9.21
C HIS A 8 2.71 6.11 -9.07
N VAL A 9 2.93 6.95 -10.09
CA VAL A 9 2.34 8.30 -10.14
C VAL A 9 0.98 8.24 -10.80
N THR A 10 -0.03 8.89 -10.23
CA THR A 10 -1.35 9.06 -10.84
C THR A 10 -1.90 10.43 -10.46
N GLY A 11 -2.25 11.24 -11.46
CA GLY A 11 -2.79 12.59 -11.23
C GLY A 11 -1.86 13.52 -10.45
N GLY A 12 -0.54 13.29 -10.52
CA GLY A 12 0.48 14.04 -9.77
C GLY A 12 0.65 13.63 -8.30
N ASP A 13 0.05 12.51 -7.90
CA ASP A 13 0.23 11.91 -6.58
C ASP A 13 1.05 10.61 -6.69
N ALA A 14 1.89 10.32 -5.70
CA ALA A 14 2.32 8.95 -5.43
C ALA A 14 1.09 8.14 -4.99
N SER A 15 0.92 6.97 -5.59
CA SER A 15 -0.24 6.10 -5.43
C SER A 15 0.21 4.65 -5.25
N GLY A 16 -0.51 3.91 -4.42
CA GLY A 16 -0.33 2.48 -4.27
C GLY A 16 -1.62 1.84 -3.78
N HIS A 17 -1.96 0.70 -4.37
CA HIS A 17 -3.15 -0.06 -4.02
C HIS A 17 -2.80 -1.25 -3.12
N GLY A 18 -3.70 -1.55 -2.19
CA GLY A 18 -3.64 -2.74 -1.36
C GLY A 18 -4.89 -3.59 -1.52
N TRP A 19 -4.72 -4.91 -1.51
CA TRP A 19 -5.82 -5.87 -1.49
C TRP A 19 -5.41 -7.11 -0.70
N TRP A 20 -6.33 -8.06 -0.57
CA TRP A 20 -6.03 -9.32 0.04
C TRP A 20 -6.61 -10.48 -0.75
N GLY A 21 -6.02 -11.65 -0.53
CA GLY A 21 -6.45 -12.94 -1.02
C GLY A 21 -6.66 -13.87 0.16
N LYS A 22 -7.72 -14.68 0.07
CA LYS A 22 -8.19 -15.55 1.15
C LYS A 22 -7.12 -16.54 1.62
N GLY A 23 -6.38 -17.14 0.70
CA GLY A 23 -5.45 -18.22 1.05
C GLY A 23 -6.18 -19.32 1.84
N ASN A 24 -5.65 -19.65 3.02
CA ASN A 24 -6.23 -20.67 3.91
C ASN A 24 -7.14 -20.07 5.01
N CYS A 25 -7.38 -18.76 5.01
CA CYS A 25 -8.28 -18.11 5.97
C CYS A 25 -9.73 -18.57 5.74
N LYS A 26 -10.53 -18.63 6.79
CA LYS A 26 -11.91 -19.14 6.76
C LYS A 26 -12.91 -18.05 6.36
N ASN A 27 -12.74 -16.84 6.87
CA ASN A 27 -13.59 -15.68 6.64
C ASN A 27 -13.41 -15.13 5.22
N ASP A 28 -14.47 -14.51 4.71
CA ASP A 28 -14.51 -13.86 3.39
C ASP A 28 -14.30 -12.34 3.48
N TYR A 29 -13.96 -11.84 4.67
CA TYR A 29 -13.69 -10.42 4.88
C TYR A 29 -12.42 -10.20 5.71
N ALA A 30 -11.68 -9.17 5.31
CA ALA A 30 -10.55 -8.64 6.06
C ALA A 30 -10.63 -7.11 6.09
N ASP A 31 -10.15 -6.53 7.18
CA ASP A 31 -9.84 -5.12 7.28
C ASP A 31 -8.46 -4.89 6.68
N VAL A 32 -8.41 -4.10 5.61
CA VAL A 32 -7.18 -3.86 4.85
C VAL A 32 -6.87 -2.38 4.86
N TYR A 33 -5.61 -2.04 5.03
CA TYR A 33 -5.08 -0.70 4.78
C TYR A 33 -3.68 -0.80 4.18
N ASN A 34 -3.23 0.28 3.54
CA ASN A 34 -1.87 0.34 3.03
C ASN A 34 -1.24 1.70 3.27
N CYS A 35 0.08 1.72 3.39
CA CYS A 35 0.86 2.93 3.62
C CYS A 35 1.99 3.05 2.58
N LEU A 36 2.22 4.30 2.17
CA LEU A 36 3.33 4.68 1.30
C LEU A 36 4.50 5.21 2.13
N TYR A 37 5.70 4.78 1.76
CA TYR A 37 6.95 5.22 2.35
C TYR A 37 7.88 5.74 1.26
N GLU A 38 8.55 6.85 1.52
CA GLU A 38 9.55 7.44 0.63
C GLU A 38 10.95 7.27 1.23
N TYR A 39 11.94 6.98 0.39
CA TYR A 39 13.33 6.81 0.79
C TYR A 39 14.08 8.14 0.78
N TYR A 40 14.74 8.49 1.89
CA TYR A 40 15.46 9.75 2.04
C TYR A 40 16.97 9.57 1.95
N THR A 41 17.68 10.69 1.76
CA THR A 41 19.15 10.74 1.62
C THR A 41 19.90 10.30 2.87
N ASP A 42 19.23 10.30 4.02
CA ASP A 42 19.74 9.78 5.30
C ASP A 42 19.73 8.25 5.38
N GLY A 43 19.21 7.57 4.35
CA GLY A 43 19.14 6.11 4.28
C GLY A 43 17.87 5.50 4.88
N TYR A 44 16.91 6.32 5.31
CA TYR A 44 15.70 5.85 5.99
C TYR A 44 14.45 5.95 5.11
N TRP A 45 13.46 5.10 5.46
CA TRP A 45 12.14 5.09 4.84
C TRP A 45 11.15 5.80 5.74
N TYR A 46 10.53 6.88 5.24
CA TYR A 46 9.57 7.67 5.99
C TYR A 46 8.16 7.44 5.48
N LYS A 47 7.24 7.12 6.41
CA LYS A 47 5.81 6.97 6.11
C LYS A 47 5.24 8.32 5.70
N LYS A 48 4.68 8.43 4.49
CA LYS A 48 4.14 9.69 3.95
C LYS A 48 2.63 9.76 3.92
N ALA A 49 1.95 8.63 3.70
CA ALA A 49 0.50 8.54 3.71
C ALA A 49 0.04 7.11 3.99
N CYS A 50 -1.17 6.96 4.50
CA CYS A 50 -1.88 5.69 4.57
C CYS A 50 -3.27 5.87 4.00
N SER A 51 -3.82 4.81 3.41
CA SER A 51 -5.24 4.74 3.12
C SER A 51 -6.04 4.66 4.42
N PRO A 52 -7.34 5.02 4.40
CA PRO A 52 -8.27 4.51 5.39
C PRO A 52 -8.29 2.98 5.39
N THR A 53 -8.60 2.38 6.53
CA THR A 53 -8.92 0.96 6.62
C THR A 53 -10.25 0.68 5.93
N LYS A 54 -10.31 -0.40 5.16
CA LYS A 54 -11.50 -0.80 4.42
C LYS A 54 -11.74 -2.30 4.58
N LYS A 55 -12.99 -2.65 4.87
CA LYS A 55 -13.46 -4.04 4.85
C LYS A 55 -13.57 -4.52 3.41
N LEU A 56 -12.79 -5.54 3.04
CA LEU A 56 -12.69 -6.04 1.67
C LEU A 56 -13.07 -7.51 1.56
N LYS A 57 -13.69 -7.90 0.44
CA LYS A 57 -13.73 -9.29 -0.03
C LYS A 57 -12.39 -9.70 -0.67
N PRO A 58 -12.00 -10.98 -0.61
CA PRO A 58 -10.76 -11.43 -1.23
C PRO A 58 -10.87 -11.37 -2.76
N TYR A 59 -9.76 -11.06 -3.43
CA TYR A 59 -9.62 -11.08 -4.90
C TYR A 59 -10.58 -10.20 -5.72
N GLY A 60 -11.36 -9.30 -5.11
CA GLY A 60 -12.52 -8.65 -5.75
C GLY A 60 -12.25 -7.67 -6.91
N GLY A 61 -11.03 -7.55 -7.45
CA GLY A 61 -10.74 -6.63 -8.55
C GLY A 61 -10.57 -5.17 -8.08
N SER A 62 -10.81 -4.19 -8.95
CA SER A 62 -10.45 -2.78 -8.72
C SER A 62 -11.25 -2.07 -7.61
N THR A 63 -12.51 -2.47 -7.38
CA THR A 63 -13.37 -1.89 -6.34
C THR A 63 -13.05 -2.43 -4.94
N TRP A 64 -12.40 -3.59 -4.86
CA TRP A 64 -12.04 -4.27 -3.62
C TRP A 64 -10.56 -4.08 -3.29
N ARG A 65 -10.14 -2.81 -3.29
CA ARG A 65 -8.79 -2.37 -2.93
C ARG A 65 -8.85 -1.15 -2.02
N THR A 66 -7.79 -0.95 -1.27
CA THR A 66 -7.43 0.34 -0.69
C THR A 66 -6.55 1.12 -1.65
N ASN A 67 -6.52 2.44 -1.48
CA ASN A 67 -5.64 3.32 -2.23
C ASN A 67 -5.02 4.34 -1.27
N ALA A 68 -3.71 4.25 -1.08
CA ALA A 68 -2.94 5.25 -0.36
C ALA A 68 -2.39 6.25 -1.37
N ARG A 69 -2.64 7.54 -1.15
CA ARG A 69 -2.19 8.62 -2.02
C ARG A 69 -1.43 9.67 -1.24
N LYS A 70 -0.35 10.18 -1.84
CA LYS A 70 0.38 11.34 -1.33
C LYS A 70 0.70 12.29 -2.48
N LYS A 71 0.27 13.53 -2.34
CA LYS A 71 0.61 14.60 -3.28
C LYS A 71 2.13 14.81 -3.37
N CYS A 72 2.64 14.86 -4.59
CA CYS A 72 4.03 15.18 -4.84
C CYS A 72 4.27 16.69 -4.66
N ASN A 73 5.34 17.06 -3.97
CA ASN A 73 5.86 18.42 -3.98
C ASN A 73 6.65 18.71 -5.28
N SER A 74 7.22 17.66 -5.89
CA SER A 74 7.97 17.75 -7.14
C SER A 74 7.89 16.45 -7.94
N GLU A 75 7.78 16.57 -9.26
CA GLU A 75 7.76 15.43 -10.20
C GLU A 75 9.02 15.36 -11.08
N SER A 76 10.08 16.11 -10.73
CA SER A 76 11.30 16.18 -11.56
C SER A 76 12.37 15.16 -11.16
N LYS A 77 12.32 14.63 -9.93
CA LYS A 77 13.34 13.71 -9.39
C LYS A 77 12.78 12.31 -9.18
N LEU A 78 13.55 11.32 -9.58
CA LEU A 78 13.27 9.92 -9.33
C LEU A 78 13.69 9.56 -7.90
N ILE A 79 12.75 9.04 -7.09
CA ILE A 79 13.00 8.65 -5.70
C ILE A 79 12.30 7.31 -5.42
N SER A 80 12.86 6.53 -4.51
CA SER A 80 12.34 5.20 -4.18
C SER A 80 11.15 5.30 -3.24
N TRP A 81 10.09 4.58 -3.57
CA TRP A 81 8.87 4.46 -2.78
C TRP A 81 8.59 2.99 -2.43
N ARG A 82 7.93 2.76 -1.30
CA ARG A 82 7.38 1.47 -0.87
C ARG A 82 5.89 1.56 -0.62
N ASN A 83 5.17 0.54 -1.04
CA ASN A 83 3.77 0.30 -0.69
C ASN A 83 3.70 -0.90 0.26
N HIS A 84 3.30 -0.66 1.50
CA HIS A 84 3.15 -1.67 2.53
C HIS A 84 1.67 -1.90 2.81
N VAL A 85 1.20 -3.13 2.62
CA VAL A 85 -0.19 -3.53 2.85
C VAL A 85 -0.27 -4.38 4.10
N ASP A 86 -1.23 -4.04 4.94
CA ASP A 86 -1.58 -4.74 6.17
C ASP A 86 -3.02 -5.25 6.02
N VAL A 87 -3.23 -6.50 6.43
CA VAL A 87 -4.47 -7.24 6.27
C VAL A 87 -4.74 -7.93 7.58
N ASN A 88 -5.85 -7.57 8.21
CA ASN A 88 -6.38 -8.25 9.39
C ASN A 88 -7.65 -9.01 9.00
N VAL A 89 -7.57 -10.33 8.94
CA VAL A 89 -8.75 -11.16 8.61
C VAL A 89 -9.68 -11.20 9.80
N ILE A 90 -10.96 -10.87 9.58
CA ILE A 90 -11.91 -10.68 10.67
C ILE A 90 -12.14 -12.00 11.40
N ASP A 91 -12.06 -11.96 12.74
CA ASP A 91 -12.19 -13.11 13.64
C ASP A 91 -11.14 -14.22 13.42
N GLU A 92 -10.00 -13.90 12.81
CA GLU A 92 -8.89 -14.83 12.60
C GLU A 92 -7.54 -14.28 13.10
N PRO A 93 -6.63 -15.13 13.58
CA PRO A 93 -5.28 -14.70 13.96
C PRO A 93 -4.48 -14.19 12.76
N ASP A 94 -3.81 -13.06 12.95
CA ASP A 94 -2.92 -12.50 11.93
C ASP A 94 -1.62 -13.29 11.77
N THR A 95 -1.14 -13.36 10.53
CA THR A 95 0.22 -13.82 10.24
C THR A 95 1.20 -12.65 10.35
N ALA A 96 2.44 -12.91 10.78
CA ALA A 96 3.49 -11.87 10.87
C ALA A 96 3.97 -11.31 9.51
N GLU A 97 3.36 -11.71 8.38
CA GLU A 97 3.74 -11.26 7.05
C GLU A 97 3.48 -9.76 6.87
N LYS A 98 4.52 -9.02 6.51
CA LYS A 98 4.47 -7.57 6.23
C LYS A 98 5.08 -7.25 4.87
N PRO A 99 4.52 -7.75 3.76
CA PRO A 99 5.20 -7.67 2.49
C PRO A 99 5.05 -6.27 1.88
N MET A 100 6.07 -5.83 1.14
CA MET A 100 6.13 -4.50 0.55
C MET A 100 6.57 -4.59 -0.91
N ASN A 101 5.97 -3.77 -1.78
CA ASN A 101 6.50 -3.56 -3.12
C ASN A 101 7.24 -2.23 -3.16
N GLN A 102 8.32 -2.19 -3.95
CA GLN A 102 9.17 -1.01 -4.08
C GLN A 102 9.26 -0.62 -5.55
N ALA A 103 9.23 0.68 -5.83
CA ALA A 103 9.50 1.23 -7.14
C ALA A 103 10.11 2.63 -7.04
N ALA A 104 10.93 2.99 -8.00
CA ALA A 104 11.43 4.35 -8.15
C ALA A 104 10.46 5.14 -9.02
N ILE A 105 9.91 6.24 -8.50
CA ILE A 105 8.93 7.09 -9.20
C ILE A 105 9.33 8.55 -9.15
N LYS A 106 8.90 9.33 -10.14
CA LYS A 106 9.17 10.76 -10.22
C LYS A 106 8.19 11.54 -9.34
N CYS A 107 8.32 11.40 -8.03
CA CYS A 107 7.46 12.04 -7.05
C CYS A 107 8.20 12.22 -5.74
N VAL A 108 8.59 13.44 -5.39
CA VAL A 108 9.16 13.77 -4.08
C VAL A 108 8.06 14.31 -3.17
N ALA A 109 7.94 13.78 -1.97
CA ALA A 109 6.91 14.17 -1.01
C ALA A 109 7.51 14.54 0.36
N ASN A 110 7.92 15.81 0.52
CA ASN A 110 8.45 16.34 1.78
C ASN A 110 7.46 16.15 2.94
#